data_AF-A0A0D3KL72-F1
#
_entry.id   AF-A0A0D3KL72-F1
#
_cell.length_a   1.000
_cell.length_b   1.000
_cell.length_c   1.000
_cell.angle_alpha   90.00
_cell.angle_beta   90.00
_cell.angle_gamma   90.00
#
_symmetry.space_group_name_H-M   'P 1'
#
loop_
_entity.id
_entity.type
_entity.pdbx_description
1 polymer ?
#
loop_
_entity_poly.entity_id
_entity_poly.type
_entity_poly.pdbx_seq_one_letter_code
_entity_poly.pdbx_strand_id
1 'polypeptide(L)'
;MRAGVEYDYDSLRDDCVKSGGRRPPLLPSAFAAELEKKSFTNGKDDKPLVKGLYEGAFEEQFGKATELFYIELGWGDAEAAQLAEVLASGAAPRLEKLYLLQNEIGDEGCKALAAALKEGAAPRLNKIGDEGCKALAAALKEGAAPSLKA
;
A
#
# COMPACT_ATOMS: atom_id res chain seq x y z
N MET A 1 13.42 -21.44 12.67
CA MET A 1 12.63 -22.59 12.19
C MET A 1 11.15 -22.30 12.39
N ARG A 2 10.39 -22.19 11.31
CA ARG A 2 8.91 -22.20 11.33
C ARG A 2 8.50 -23.52 10.67
N ALA A 3 7.65 -24.31 11.32
CA ALA A 3 7.24 -25.63 10.83
C ALA A 3 8.39 -26.62 10.49
N GLY A 4 9.54 -26.54 11.16
CA GLY A 4 10.66 -27.46 10.94
C GLY A 4 11.51 -27.19 9.69
N VAL A 5 11.24 -26.09 8.98
CA VAL A 5 12.08 -25.63 7.85
C VAL A 5 13.24 -24.78 8.39
N GLU A 6 14.46 -25.10 7.97
CA GLU A 6 15.64 -24.27 8.17
C GLU A 6 15.60 -23.14 7.14
N TYR A 7 15.65 -21.90 7.63
CA TYR A 7 15.59 -20.71 6.81
C TYR A 7 16.97 -20.08 6.76
N ASP A 8 17.45 -19.80 5.56
CA ASP A 8 18.49 -18.81 5.33
C ASP A 8 17.86 -17.42 5.09
N TYR A 9 18.71 -16.40 4.94
CA TYR A 9 18.25 -15.02 4.74
C TYR A 9 17.31 -14.88 3.52
N ASP A 10 17.67 -15.52 2.40
CA ASP A 10 16.94 -15.38 1.14
C ASP A 10 15.61 -16.15 1.18
N SER A 11 15.59 -17.38 1.71
CA SER A 11 14.37 -18.15 1.88
C SER A 11 13.40 -17.55 2.89
N LEU A 12 13.90 -16.88 3.94
CA LEU A 12 13.04 -16.14 4.87
C LEU A 12 12.46 -14.90 4.19
N ARG A 13 13.27 -14.15 3.45
CA ARG A 13 12.79 -13.00 2.67
C ARG A 13 11.72 -13.46 1.69
N ASP A 14 12.00 -14.49 0.90
CA ASP A 14 11.11 -15.03 -0.11
C ASP A 14 9.79 -15.52 0.50
N ASP A 15 9.81 -16.19 1.65
CA ASP A 15 8.59 -16.61 2.36
C ASP A 15 7.81 -15.41 2.96
N CYS A 16 8.51 -14.35 3.34
CA CYS A 16 7.90 -13.10 3.83
C CYS A 16 7.36 -12.19 2.72
N VAL A 17 7.69 -12.44 1.45
CA VAL A 17 7.21 -11.63 0.32
C VAL A 17 6.37 -12.42 -0.69
N LYS A 18 6.50 -13.74 -0.76
CA LYS A 18 5.61 -14.60 -1.55
C LYS A 18 4.17 -14.49 -1.06
N SER A 19 3.23 -14.44 -2.00
CA SER A 19 1.79 -14.47 -1.75
C SER A 19 1.26 -13.31 -0.88
N GLY A 20 1.74 -12.08 -1.10
CA GLY A 20 1.21 -10.90 -0.43
C GLY A 20 1.74 -10.69 0.99
N GLY A 21 2.98 -11.11 1.25
CA GLY A 21 3.51 -11.25 2.61
C GLY A 21 3.55 -9.94 3.42
N ARG A 22 4.02 -8.82 2.83
CA ARG A 22 3.77 -7.47 3.39
C ARG A 22 2.52 -6.90 2.76
N ARG A 23 1.42 -6.79 3.51
CA ARG A 23 0.19 -6.16 3.03
C ARG A 23 0.35 -4.66 2.77
N PRO A 24 -0.49 -4.07 1.89
CA PRO A 24 -0.62 -2.63 1.79
C PRO A 24 -0.99 -2.00 3.15
N PRO A 25 -0.68 -0.72 3.34
CA PRO A 25 -1.18 0.04 4.49
C PRO A 25 -2.71 -0.07 4.60
N LEU A 26 -3.23 -0.10 5.83
CA LEU A 26 -4.67 -0.01 6.10
C LEU A 26 -5.00 1.40 6.55
N LEU A 27 -6.15 1.92 6.12
CA LEU A 27 -6.72 3.10 6.76
C LEU A 27 -6.92 2.84 8.26
N PRO A 28 -6.77 3.86 9.14
CA PRO A 28 -6.99 3.70 10.57
C PRO A 28 -8.34 3.06 10.92
N SER A 29 -9.39 3.38 10.17
CA SER A 29 -10.72 2.77 10.30
C SER A 29 -10.74 1.27 9.97
N ALA A 30 -10.10 0.87 8.88
CA ALA A 30 -9.98 -0.54 8.46
C ALA A 30 -9.15 -1.34 9.48
N PHE A 31 -8.03 -0.77 9.94
CA PHE A 31 -7.22 -1.38 11.00
C PHE A 31 -8.01 -1.53 12.30
N ALA A 32 -8.79 -0.51 12.70
CA ALA A 32 -9.63 -0.59 13.88
C ALA A 32 -10.67 -1.72 13.78
N ALA A 33 -11.25 -1.95 12.60
CA ALA A 33 -12.17 -3.05 12.36
C ALA A 33 -11.49 -4.43 12.41
N GLU A 34 -10.24 -4.54 11.94
CA GLU A 34 -9.45 -5.77 12.10
C GLU A 34 -9.12 -6.04 13.57
N LEU A 35 -8.77 -4.99 14.32
CA LEU A 35 -8.41 -5.09 15.74
C LEU A 35 -9.56 -5.63 16.60
N GLU A 36 -10.81 -5.35 16.21
CA GLU A 36 -11.97 -5.89 16.93
C GLU A 36 -12.06 -7.41 16.89
N LYS A 37 -11.55 -8.02 15.82
CA LYS A 37 -11.50 -9.48 15.62
C LYS A 37 -10.33 -10.14 16.36
N LYS A 38 -9.45 -9.35 17.01
CA LYS A 38 -8.27 -9.86 17.73
C LYS A 38 -8.56 -9.96 19.23
N SER A 39 -7.95 -10.98 19.84
CA SER A 39 -7.99 -11.20 21.29
C SER A 39 -6.80 -10.50 21.94
N PHE A 40 -7.07 -9.77 23.02
CA PHE A 40 -6.09 -9.08 23.84
C PHE A 40 -6.21 -9.56 25.28
N THR A 41 -5.08 -9.65 25.98
CA THR A 41 -5.06 -10.02 27.40
C THR A 41 -5.78 -8.97 28.26
N ASN A 42 -5.66 -7.68 27.92
CA ASN A 42 -6.47 -6.60 28.50
C ASN A 42 -7.20 -5.79 27.41
N GLY A 43 -8.14 -6.42 26.71
CA GLY A 43 -8.79 -5.81 25.53
C GLY A 43 -9.57 -4.52 25.78
N LYS A 44 -9.95 -4.19 27.03
CA LYS A 44 -10.63 -2.92 27.35
C LYS A 44 -9.69 -1.74 27.23
N ASP A 45 -8.44 -1.89 27.66
CA ASP A 45 -7.45 -0.81 27.70
C ASP A 45 -6.48 -0.88 26.51
N ASP A 46 -6.11 -2.09 26.08
CA ASP A 46 -5.14 -2.31 25.00
C ASP A 46 -5.69 -1.89 23.63
N LYS A 47 -6.95 -2.22 23.32
CA LYS A 47 -7.52 -1.94 21.99
C LYS A 47 -7.57 -0.43 21.69
N PRO A 48 -8.08 0.46 22.57
CA PRO A 48 -8.02 1.90 22.34
C PRO A 48 -6.60 2.43 22.19
N LEU A 49 -5.66 1.95 23.01
CA LEU A 49 -4.25 2.34 22.94
C LEU A 49 -3.63 1.96 21.58
N VAL A 50 -3.83 0.73 21.14
CA VAL A 50 -3.29 0.24 19.85
C VAL A 50 -3.91 0.97 18.66
N LYS A 51 -5.21 1.30 18.70
CA LYS A 51 -5.85 2.14 17.66
C LYS A 51 -5.17 3.50 17.55
N GLY A 52 -5.01 4.19 18.67
CA GLY A 52 -4.40 5.53 18.69
C GLY A 52 -2.94 5.50 18.24
N LEU A 53 -2.17 4.50 18.66
CA LEU A 53 -0.78 4.32 18.21
C LEU A 53 -0.69 4.07 16.71
N TYR A 54 -1.57 3.24 16.17
CA TYR A 54 -1.61 2.97 14.73
C TYR A 54 -1.99 4.21 13.93
N GLU A 55 -3.07 4.91 14.33
CA GLU A 55 -3.55 6.11 13.66
C GLU A 55 -2.48 7.20 13.64
N GLY A 56 -1.88 7.50 14.80
CA GLY A 56 -0.81 8.50 14.89
C GLY A 56 0.41 8.14 14.04
N ALA A 57 0.84 6.88 14.06
CA ALA A 57 1.97 6.42 13.23
C ALA A 57 1.62 6.47 11.74
N PHE A 58 0.40 6.09 11.37
CA PHE A 58 -0.07 6.12 9.99
C PHE A 58 -0.07 7.55 9.44
N GLU A 59 -0.72 8.49 10.13
CA GLU A 59 -0.79 9.89 9.71
C GLU A 59 0.58 10.54 9.64
N GLU A 60 1.44 10.29 10.64
CA GLU A 60 2.78 10.85 10.68
C GLU A 60 3.64 10.36 9.51
N GLN A 61 3.66 9.04 9.28
CA GLN A 61 4.51 8.44 8.26
C GLN A 61 4.00 8.72 6.85
N PHE A 62 2.69 8.54 6.58
CA PHE A 62 2.12 8.80 5.26
C PHE A 62 2.06 10.29 4.93
N GLY A 63 1.78 11.14 5.93
CA GLY A 63 1.74 12.60 5.74
C GLY A 63 3.09 13.20 5.33
N LYS A 64 4.20 12.54 5.69
CA LYS A 64 5.57 12.95 5.37
C LYS A 64 6.19 12.20 4.18
N ALA A 65 5.64 11.04 3.82
CA ALA A 65 6.20 10.18 2.77
C ALA A 65 6.24 10.88 1.41
N THR A 66 7.42 10.95 0.82
CA THR A 66 7.64 11.39 -0.57
C THR A 66 7.84 10.21 -1.51
N GLU A 67 8.22 9.05 -0.98
CA GLU A 67 8.46 7.84 -1.74
C GLU A 67 7.85 6.64 -1.02
N LEU A 68 7.17 5.76 -1.76
CA LEU A 68 6.65 4.49 -1.27
C LEU A 68 7.27 3.35 -2.08
N PHE A 69 7.92 2.43 -1.38
CA PHE A 69 8.60 1.26 -1.94
C PHE A 69 7.81 -0.01 -1.64
N TYR A 70 7.15 -0.53 -2.67
CA TYR A 70 6.37 -1.77 -2.63
C TYR A 70 6.80 -2.70 -3.78
N ILE A 71 8.09 -2.94 -3.89
CA ILE A 71 8.69 -3.81 -4.93
C ILE A 71 8.69 -5.25 -4.42
N GLU A 72 8.38 -6.21 -5.28
CA GLU A 72 8.50 -7.65 -5.00
C GLU A 72 7.76 -8.08 -3.73
N LEU A 73 6.49 -7.69 -3.59
CA LEU A 73 5.65 -8.06 -2.44
C LEU A 73 4.60 -9.12 -2.77
N GLY A 74 4.60 -9.61 -4.01
CA GLY A 74 3.60 -10.56 -4.52
C GLY A 74 2.18 -9.98 -4.48
N TRP A 75 2.03 -8.65 -4.64
CA TRP A 75 0.72 -8.00 -4.64
C TRP A 75 -0.05 -8.29 -5.92
N GLY A 76 -1.34 -8.58 -5.77
CA GLY A 76 -2.28 -8.66 -6.88
C GLY A 76 -3.24 -7.47 -6.91
N ASP A 77 -4.37 -7.66 -7.61
CA ASP A 77 -5.39 -6.62 -7.76
C ASP A 77 -6.00 -6.16 -6.43
N ALA A 78 -6.17 -7.09 -5.47
CA ALA A 78 -6.74 -6.77 -4.17
C ALA A 78 -5.85 -5.82 -3.37
N GLU A 79 -4.53 -6.08 -3.37
CA GLU A 79 -3.57 -5.24 -2.68
C GLU A 79 -3.42 -3.86 -3.35
N ALA A 80 -3.45 -3.83 -4.69
CA ALA A 80 -3.45 -2.59 -5.45
C ALA A 80 -4.71 -1.75 -5.17
N ALA A 81 -5.88 -2.36 -5.09
CA ALA A 81 -7.13 -1.69 -4.73
C ALA A 81 -7.08 -1.12 -3.31
N GLN A 82 -6.54 -1.87 -2.34
CA GLN A 82 -6.38 -1.37 -0.97
C GLN A 82 -5.41 -0.19 -0.91
N LEU A 83 -4.30 -0.22 -1.67
CA LEU A 83 -3.42 0.94 -1.77
C LEU A 83 -4.16 2.14 -2.40
N ALA A 84 -4.98 1.92 -3.43
CA ALA A 84 -5.77 2.97 -4.05
C ALA A 84 -6.71 3.66 -3.06
N GLU A 85 -7.39 2.90 -2.18
CA GLU A 85 -8.23 3.45 -1.11
C GLU A 85 -7.43 4.35 -0.15
N VAL A 86 -6.23 3.91 0.24
CA VAL A 86 -5.33 4.70 1.10
C VAL A 86 -4.89 6.00 0.43
N LEU A 87 -4.60 5.96 -0.88
CA LEU A 87 -4.25 7.17 -1.62
C LEU A 87 -5.45 8.11 -1.74
N ALA A 88 -6.64 7.57 -2.05
CA ALA A 88 -7.89 8.31 -2.20
C ALA A 88 -8.32 9.01 -0.90
N SER A 89 -7.96 8.49 0.27
CA SER A 89 -8.23 9.15 1.55
C SER A 89 -7.44 10.43 1.77
N GLY A 90 -6.49 10.76 0.89
CA GLY A 90 -5.61 11.92 1.04
C GLY A 90 -4.49 11.73 2.06
N ALA A 91 -4.23 10.50 2.52
CA ALA A 91 -3.22 10.21 3.54
C ALA A 91 -1.79 10.55 3.09
N ALA A 92 -1.52 10.54 1.78
CA ALA A 92 -0.19 10.73 1.20
C ALA A 92 -0.07 12.02 0.35
N PRO A 93 -0.27 13.22 0.92
CA PRO A 93 -0.32 14.47 0.16
C PRO A 93 1.02 14.91 -0.44
N ARG A 94 2.13 14.33 0.03
CA ARG A 94 3.50 14.65 -0.39
C ARG A 94 4.13 13.58 -1.27
N LEU A 95 3.39 12.53 -1.60
CA LEU A 95 3.93 11.41 -2.36
C LEU A 95 4.32 11.85 -3.77
N GLU A 96 5.57 11.60 -4.13
CA GLU A 96 6.15 11.95 -5.44
C GLU A 96 6.50 10.69 -6.25
N LYS A 97 6.91 9.61 -5.58
CA LYS A 97 7.31 8.36 -6.24
C LYS A 97 6.63 7.14 -5.63
N LEU A 98 6.08 6.29 -6.48
CA LEU A 98 5.49 5.01 -6.10
C LEU A 98 6.16 3.89 -6.90
N TYR A 99 6.78 2.95 -6.19
CA TYR A 99 7.45 1.80 -6.81
C TYR A 99 6.64 0.53 -6.57
N LEU A 100 6.11 -0.06 -7.65
CA LEU A 100 5.28 -1.27 -7.63
C LEU A 100 5.88 -2.41 -8.48
N LEU A 101 7.16 -2.31 -8.86
CA LEU A 101 7.81 -3.29 -9.72
C LEU A 101 7.79 -4.70 -9.13
N GLN A 102 7.79 -5.70 -10.00
CA GLN A 102 7.86 -7.12 -9.62
C GLN A 102 6.70 -7.57 -8.70
N ASN A 103 5.52 -6.98 -8.89
CA ASN A 103 4.26 -7.51 -8.35
C ASN A 103 3.41 -8.15 -9.46
N GLU A 104 2.34 -8.82 -9.06
CA GLU A 104 1.39 -9.54 -9.92
C GLU A 104 0.09 -8.73 -10.10
N ILE A 105 0.19 -7.40 -10.16
CA ILE A 105 -0.95 -6.50 -10.30
C ILE A 105 -1.50 -6.61 -11.72
N GLY A 106 -2.79 -6.98 -11.83
CA GLY A 106 -3.51 -7.07 -13.09
C GLY A 106 -4.22 -5.76 -13.45
N ASP A 107 -5.03 -5.83 -14.51
CA ASP A 107 -5.71 -4.66 -15.07
C ASP A 107 -6.67 -3.99 -14.08
N GLU A 108 -7.36 -4.76 -13.22
CA GLU A 108 -8.32 -4.22 -12.25
C GLU A 108 -7.61 -3.45 -11.13
N GLY A 109 -6.48 -3.96 -10.62
CA GLY A 109 -5.66 -3.25 -9.65
C GLY A 109 -5.08 -1.95 -10.22
N CYS A 110 -4.58 -2.00 -11.46
CA CYS A 110 -4.09 -0.80 -12.13
C CYS A 110 -5.22 0.23 -12.38
N LYS A 111 -6.45 -0.21 -12.71
CA LYS A 111 -7.62 0.67 -12.84
C LYS A 111 -7.99 1.34 -11.51
N ALA A 112 -7.98 0.60 -10.40
CA ALA A 112 -8.28 1.14 -9.08
C ALA A 112 -7.28 2.26 -8.70
N LEU A 113 -5.98 2.00 -8.89
CA LEU A 113 -4.93 3.00 -8.66
C LEU A 113 -5.12 4.23 -9.56
N ALA A 114 -5.41 4.02 -10.85
CA ALA A 114 -5.65 5.11 -11.79
C ALA A 114 -6.86 5.98 -11.41
N ALA A 115 -7.95 5.35 -10.96
CA ALA A 115 -9.17 6.05 -10.53
C ALA A 115 -8.88 6.94 -9.32
N ALA A 116 -8.20 6.42 -8.29
CA ALA A 116 -7.83 7.20 -7.11
C ALA A 116 -7.00 8.44 -7.49
N LEU A 117 -5.99 8.27 -8.35
CA LEU A 117 -5.15 9.40 -8.81
C LEU A 117 -5.97 10.44 -9.60
N LYS A 118 -6.88 9.99 -10.46
CA LYS A 118 -7.77 10.88 -11.23
C LYS A 118 -8.69 11.71 -10.33
N GLU A 119 -9.10 11.18 -9.19
CA GLU A 119 -9.91 11.89 -8.18
C GLU A 119 -9.08 12.86 -7.31
N GLY A 120 -7.78 12.99 -7.57
CA GLY A 120 -6.89 13.94 -6.89
C GLY A 120 -6.06 13.35 -5.76
N ALA A 121 -6.02 12.03 -5.62
CA ALA A 121 -5.10 11.36 -4.69
C ALA A 121 -3.64 11.63 -5.07
N ALA A 122 -2.76 11.70 -4.06
CA ALA A 122 -1.32 11.87 -4.23
C ALA A 122 -0.94 12.94 -5.30
N PRO A 123 -1.31 14.22 -5.10
CA PRO A 123 -1.27 15.26 -6.14
C PRO A 123 0.14 15.59 -6.65
N ARG A 124 1.18 15.15 -5.94
CA ARG A 124 2.59 15.35 -6.32
C ARG A 124 3.20 14.13 -7.03
N LEU A 125 2.46 13.04 -7.17
CA LEU A 125 2.96 11.79 -7.73
C LEU A 125 3.38 12.04 -9.19
N ASN A 126 4.68 11.94 -9.43
CA ASN A 126 5.31 12.24 -10.72
C ASN A 126 6.09 11.07 -11.30
N LYS A 127 6.16 9.95 -10.57
CA LYS A 127 6.82 8.74 -11.03
C LYS A 127 6.14 7.52 -10.47
N ILE A 128 5.78 6.61 -11.38
CA ILE A 128 5.39 5.25 -11.04
C ILE A 128 6.39 4.32 -11.70
N GLY A 129 7.10 3.54 -10.90
CA GLY A 129 8.01 2.53 -11.43
C GLY A 129 7.21 1.33 -11.88
N ASP A 130 7.12 1.07 -13.19
CA ASP A 130 6.40 -0.12 -13.65
C ASP A 130 6.85 -0.70 -15.00
N GLU A 131 6.98 -2.03 -15.01
CA GLU A 131 6.90 -2.86 -16.23
C GLU A 131 5.53 -3.57 -16.34
N GLY A 132 4.74 -3.64 -15.24
CA GLY A 132 3.46 -4.33 -15.12
C GLY A 132 2.22 -3.47 -15.47
N CYS A 133 2.03 -2.27 -14.91
CA CYS A 133 0.86 -1.43 -15.20
C CYS A 133 1.02 -0.51 -16.41
N LYS A 134 1.09 -1.07 -17.61
CA LYS A 134 0.88 -0.30 -18.86
C LYS A 134 -0.45 0.48 -18.84
N ALA A 135 -1.48 -0.07 -18.21
CA ALA A 135 -2.78 0.56 -18.04
C ALA A 135 -2.75 1.82 -17.15
N LEU A 136 -1.95 1.81 -16.08
CA LEU A 136 -1.79 2.97 -15.20
C LEU A 136 -1.06 4.11 -15.93
N ALA A 137 -0.02 3.78 -16.72
CA ALA A 137 0.66 4.74 -17.57
C ALA A 137 -0.27 5.35 -18.66
N ALA A 138 -1.20 4.55 -19.19
CA ALA A 138 -2.20 5.05 -20.15
C ALA A 138 -3.24 5.96 -19.49
N ALA A 139 -3.78 5.58 -18.34
CA ALA A 139 -4.76 6.39 -17.60
C ALA A 139 -4.16 7.72 -17.11
N LEU A 140 -2.86 7.75 -16.81
CA LEU A 140 -2.14 8.97 -16.45
C LEU A 140 -1.92 9.89 -17.66
N LYS A 141 -1.67 9.34 -18.86
CA LYS A 141 -1.55 10.12 -20.11
C LYS A 141 -2.83 10.85 -20.50
N GLU A 142 -4.01 10.36 -20.11
CA GLU A 142 -5.30 11.01 -20.38
C GLU A 142 -5.67 12.12 -19.37
N GLY A 143 -4.73 12.57 -18.54
CA GLY A 143 -4.89 13.78 -17.72
C GLY A 143 -5.18 13.54 -16.24
N ALA A 144 -4.94 12.33 -15.72
CA ALA A 144 -5.09 12.03 -14.29
C ALA A 144 -4.00 12.65 -13.39
N ALA A 145 -2.91 13.20 -13.97
CA ALA A 145 -1.92 13.97 -13.22
C ALA A 145 -1.16 14.96 -14.15
N PRO A 146 -1.45 16.27 -14.11
CA PRO A 146 -0.79 17.26 -14.97
C PRO A 146 0.73 17.43 -14.69
N SER A 147 1.25 16.82 -13.62
CA SER A 147 2.64 16.92 -13.13
C SER A 147 3.54 15.73 -13.51
N LEU A 148 2.99 14.65 -14.07
CA LEU A 148 3.75 13.47 -14.51
C LEU A 148 4.44 13.75 -15.85
N LYS A 149 5.76 14.03 -15.82
CA LYS A 149 6.56 14.08 -17.06
C LYS A 149 6.90 12.66 -17.48
N ALA A 150 6.53 12.32 -18.72
CA ALA A 150 6.91 11.09 -19.40
C ALA A 150 8.43 10.91 -19.49
#